data_AF-A0A8T4MMF1-F1
#
_entry.id   AF-A0A8T4MMF1-F1
#
_cell.length_a   1.000
_cell.length_b   1.000
_cell.length_c   1.000
_cell.angle_alpha   90.00
_cell.angle_beta   90.00
_cell.angle_gamma   90.00
#
_symmetry.space_group_name_H-M   'P 1'
#
loop_
_entity.id
_entity.type
_entity.pdbx_description
1 polymer ?
#
loop_
_entity_poly.entity_id
_entity_poly.type
_entity_poly.pdbx_seq_one_letter_code
_entity_poly.pdbx_strand_id
1 'polypeptide(L)'
;MNKENLIPSSTETVKEADKENPKADLNKIHSKTFELIKKYRKEYYKKKVDDLLSREDLVNIPKDIREKVEKELLKPIKVGEIEYSNFMEETSRRISQTFQVISGNIAELCVERELMNIGLKLGIHYTKKAERTDFIMFHPKKDKFKKRHRVEVKNVKLRERGTRGLAFDGDSMIGFFNQPSEFTASNVEIIEKHCKKTEGFCYIPPETLKNIKHKNSRFKSNTEFAKDIKKFVETGVI
;
A
#
# COMPACT_ATOMS: atom_id res chain seq x y z
N MET A 1 29.10 -3.15 12.80
CA MET A 1 27.96 -3.79 12.12
C MET A 1 27.75 -3.12 10.76
N ASN A 2 28.06 -3.81 9.66
CA ASN A 2 27.95 -3.27 8.31
C ASN A 2 26.49 -3.02 7.93
N LYS A 3 26.15 -1.78 7.56
CA LYS A 3 24.83 -1.35 7.08
C LYS A 3 24.44 -1.92 5.70
N GLU A 4 25.33 -2.66 5.04
CA GLU A 4 25.22 -3.06 3.62
C GLU A 4 24.36 -4.31 3.33
N ASN A 5 23.55 -4.77 4.29
CA ASN A 5 22.84 -6.06 4.20
C ASN A 5 21.32 -5.99 4.45
N LEU A 6 20.73 -4.80 4.50
CA LEU A 6 19.33 -4.63 4.88
C LEU A 6 18.53 -4.05 3.71
N ILE A 7 17.40 -4.69 3.40
CA ILE A 7 16.39 -4.11 2.53
C ILE A 7 15.90 -2.82 3.23
N PRO A 8 15.89 -1.66 2.54
CA PRO A 8 15.42 -0.41 3.13
C PRO A 8 14.00 -0.54 3.70
N SER A 9 13.73 0.21 4.76
CA SER A 9 12.38 0.28 5.33
C SER A 9 11.39 0.88 4.34
N SER A 10 10.09 0.62 4.55
CA SER A 10 9.03 1.25 3.73
C SER A 10 9.13 2.78 3.75
N THR A 11 9.48 3.37 4.89
CA THR A 11 9.63 4.82 5.04
C THR A 11 10.80 5.36 4.23
N GLU A 12 11.96 4.69 4.25
CA GLU A 12 13.12 5.08 3.44
C GLU A 12 12.80 4.98 1.95
N THR A 13 12.12 3.91 1.55
CA THR A 13 11.78 3.68 0.14
C THR A 13 10.76 4.71 -0.38
N VAL A 14 9.75 5.07 0.41
CA VAL A 14 8.79 6.13 0.04
C VAL A 14 9.50 7.48 -0.08
N LYS A 15 10.42 7.81 0.85
CA LYS A 15 11.21 9.05 0.78
C LYS A 15 12.10 9.10 -0.46
N GLU A 16 12.65 7.97 -0.88
CA GLU A 16 13.43 7.89 -2.10
C GLU A 16 12.57 8.10 -3.35
N ALA A 17 11.43 7.41 -3.44
CA ALA A 17 10.47 7.62 -4.53
C ALA A 17 10.01 9.08 -4.63
N ASP A 18 9.78 9.71 -3.47
CA ASP A 18 9.39 11.11 -3.35
C ASP A 18 10.51 12.06 -3.80
N LYS A 19 11.77 11.81 -3.42
CA LYS A 19 12.92 12.60 -3.88
C LYS A 19 13.10 12.57 -5.39
N GLU A 20 12.87 11.43 -6.02
CA GLU A 20 12.98 11.30 -7.49
C GLU A 20 11.90 12.11 -8.22
N ASN A 21 10.67 12.15 -7.69
CA ASN A 21 9.59 12.95 -8.27
C ASN A 21 8.65 13.54 -7.21
N PRO A 22 9.00 14.71 -6.64
CA PRO A 22 8.21 15.32 -5.57
C PRO A 22 6.79 15.74 -6.00
N LYS A 23 6.57 15.90 -7.31
CA LYS A 23 5.28 16.30 -7.89
C LYS A 23 4.42 15.11 -8.32
N ALA A 24 4.90 13.89 -8.13
CA ALA A 24 4.12 12.70 -8.44
C ALA A 24 2.85 12.65 -7.57
N ASP A 25 1.74 12.26 -8.21
CA ASP A 25 0.50 11.97 -7.53
C ASP A 25 0.60 10.70 -6.67
N LEU A 26 -0.39 10.49 -5.81
CA LEU A 26 -0.50 9.37 -4.88
C LEU A 26 -0.24 8.01 -5.54
N ASN A 27 -0.85 7.76 -6.72
CA ASN A 27 -0.77 6.47 -7.40
C ASN A 27 0.62 6.25 -8.01
N LYS A 28 1.25 7.29 -8.56
CA LYS A 28 2.62 7.24 -9.09
C LYS A 28 3.66 7.00 -8.01
N ILE A 29 3.56 7.67 -6.86
CA ILE A 29 4.47 7.42 -5.73
C ILE A 29 4.31 5.99 -5.21
N HIS A 30 3.08 5.51 -5.06
CA HIS A 30 2.83 4.14 -4.62
C HIS A 30 3.43 3.11 -5.59
N SER A 31 3.18 3.29 -6.90
CA SER A 31 3.74 2.43 -7.95
C SER A 31 5.27 2.43 -7.94
N LYS A 32 5.89 3.62 -7.90
CA LYS A 32 7.35 3.76 -7.87
C LYS A 32 7.98 3.14 -6.62
N THR A 33 7.38 3.34 -5.46
CA THR A 33 7.83 2.72 -4.20
C THR A 33 7.81 1.20 -4.30
N PHE A 34 6.77 0.64 -4.92
CA PHE A 34 6.68 -0.80 -5.13
C PHE A 34 7.79 -1.33 -6.05
N GLU A 35 8.10 -0.60 -7.13
CA GLU A 35 9.20 -0.95 -8.03
C GLU A 35 10.58 -0.87 -7.34
N LEU A 36 10.82 0.15 -6.51
CA LEU A 36 12.05 0.24 -5.72
C LEU A 36 12.20 -0.95 -4.77
N ILE A 37 11.13 -1.37 -4.10
CA ILE A 37 11.17 -2.53 -3.20
C ILE A 37 11.47 -3.82 -3.97
N LYS A 38 10.92 -4.01 -5.17
CA LYS A 38 11.27 -5.15 -6.03
C LYS A 38 12.76 -5.14 -6.37
N LYS A 39 13.29 -3.97 -6.75
CA LYS A 39 14.72 -3.81 -7.06
C LYS A 39 15.60 -4.16 -5.85
N TYR A 40 15.35 -3.58 -4.69
CA TYR A 40 16.11 -3.85 -3.47
C TYR A 40 16.07 -5.32 -3.04
N ARG A 41 14.92 -5.97 -3.21
CA ARG A 41 14.79 -7.41 -2.95
C ARG A 41 15.66 -8.23 -3.90
N LYS A 42 15.63 -7.92 -5.19
CA LYS A 42 16.45 -8.61 -6.19
C LYS A 42 17.94 -8.53 -5.83
N GLU A 43 18.42 -7.33 -5.47
CA GLU A 43 19.81 -7.11 -5.05
C GLU A 43 20.15 -7.86 -3.76
N TYR A 44 19.27 -7.79 -2.75
CA TYR A 44 19.44 -8.52 -1.49
C TYR A 44 19.54 -10.04 -1.71
N TYR A 45 18.65 -10.62 -2.50
CA TYR A 45 18.66 -12.05 -2.75
C TYR A 45 19.87 -12.48 -3.59
N LYS A 46 20.29 -11.68 -4.56
CA LYS A 46 21.51 -11.94 -5.31
C LYS A 46 22.70 -12.07 -4.36
N LYS A 47 22.89 -11.12 -3.46
CA LYS A 47 23.94 -11.18 -2.45
C LYS A 47 23.85 -12.43 -1.58
N LYS A 48 22.65 -12.91 -1.25
CA LYS A 48 22.47 -14.16 -0.50
C LYS A 48 22.81 -15.43 -1.29
N VAL A 49 22.60 -15.42 -2.60
CA VAL A 49 23.08 -16.49 -3.47
C VAL A 49 24.61 -16.44 -3.54
N ASP A 50 25.20 -15.26 -3.72
CA ASP A 50 26.66 -15.06 -3.74
C ASP A 50 27.30 -15.55 -2.42
N ASP A 51 26.73 -15.18 -1.27
CA ASP A 51 27.14 -15.63 0.06
C ASP A 51 27.08 -17.17 0.18
N LEU A 52 26.05 -17.81 -0.38
CA LEU A 52 25.88 -19.27 -0.35
C LEU A 52 26.93 -19.95 -1.21
N LEU A 53 27.10 -19.51 -2.46
CA LEU A 53 28.05 -20.12 -3.41
C LEU A 53 29.51 -19.92 -3.01
N SER A 54 29.78 -18.99 -2.08
CA SER A 54 31.11 -18.73 -1.52
C SER A 54 31.45 -19.59 -0.30
N ARG A 55 30.54 -20.46 0.17
CA ARG A 55 30.81 -21.35 1.32
C ARG A 55 31.76 -22.47 0.94
N GLU A 56 32.64 -22.85 1.87
CA GLU A 56 33.74 -23.81 1.62
C GLU A 56 33.28 -25.16 1.05
N ASP A 57 32.13 -25.66 1.49
CA ASP A 57 31.49 -26.88 0.98
C ASP A 57 31.04 -26.78 -0.48
N LEU A 58 30.81 -25.56 -0.98
CA LEU A 58 30.40 -25.26 -2.36
C LEU A 58 31.52 -24.65 -3.21
N VAL A 59 32.63 -24.20 -2.59
CA VAL A 59 33.78 -23.58 -3.26
C VAL A 59 34.55 -24.58 -4.13
N ASN A 60 34.45 -25.88 -3.86
CA ASN A 60 35.09 -26.91 -4.68
C ASN A 60 34.29 -27.29 -5.94
N ILE A 61 33.08 -26.74 -6.11
CA ILE A 61 32.28 -26.99 -7.31
C ILE A 61 32.91 -26.26 -8.51
N PRO A 62 33.03 -26.90 -9.69
CA PRO A 62 33.50 -26.24 -10.90
C PRO A 62 32.75 -24.91 -11.17
N LYS A 63 33.49 -23.89 -11.64
CA LYS A 63 32.96 -22.54 -11.82
C LYS A 63 31.75 -22.50 -12.76
N ASP A 64 31.77 -23.30 -13.82
CA ASP A 64 30.68 -23.39 -14.80
C ASP A 64 29.39 -23.98 -14.18
N ILE A 65 29.53 -24.91 -13.22
CA ILE A 65 28.39 -25.46 -12.48
C ILE A 65 27.86 -24.43 -11.49
N ARG A 66 28.73 -23.67 -10.80
CA ARG A 66 28.31 -22.57 -9.92
C ARG A 66 27.53 -21.50 -10.67
N GLU A 67 28.02 -21.06 -11.82
CA GLU A 67 27.33 -20.08 -12.67
C GLU A 67 25.96 -20.58 -13.15
N LYS A 68 25.85 -21.88 -13.49
CA LYS A 68 24.54 -22.49 -13.84
C LYS A 68 23.59 -22.48 -12.65
N VAL A 69 24.05 -22.87 -11.47
CA VAL A 69 23.23 -22.88 -10.25
C VAL A 69 22.78 -21.46 -9.87
N GLU A 70 23.68 -20.48 -9.90
CA GLU A 70 23.34 -19.07 -9.65
C GLU A 70 22.26 -18.60 -10.64
N LYS A 71 22.46 -18.86 -11.93
CA LYS A 71 21.53 -18.46 -12.99
C LYS A 71 20.16 -19.08 -12.78
N GLU A 72 20.07 -20.37 -12.43
CA GLU A 72 18.78 -20.99 -12.14
C GLU A 72 18.14 -20.43 -10.85
N LEU A 73 18.92 -20.24 -9.79
CA LEU A 73 18.42 -19.71 -8.51
C LEU A 73 17.91 -18.27 -8.60
N LEU A 74 18.42 -17.45 -9.53
CA LEU A 74 18.06 -16.05 -9.71
C LEU A 74 17.05 -15.78 -10.84
N LYS A 75 16.66 -16.79 -11.61
CA LYS A 75 15.65 -16.63 -12.66
C LYS A 75 14.28 -16.30 -12.06
N PRO A 76 13.54 -15.34 -12.64
CA PRO A 76 12.15 -15.13 -12.28
C PRO A 76 11.33 -16.40 -12.45
N ILE A 77 10.40 -16.64 -11.53
CA ILE A 77 9.49 -17.77 -11.60
C ILE A 77 8.05 -17.30 -11.47
N LYS A 78 7.15 -17.90 -12.23
CA LYS A 78 5.72 -17.59 -12.21
C LYS A 78 4.97 -18.74 -11.56
N VAL A 79 4.21 -18.45 -10.51
CA VAL A 79 3.34 -19.42 -9.82
C VAL A 79 1.92 -18.87 -9.82
N GLY A 80 1.05 -19.48 -10.63
CA GLY A 80 -0.28 -18.95 -10.92
C GLY A 80 -0.20 -17.58 -11.63
N GLU A 81 -0.86 -16.57 -11.06
CA GLU A 81 -0.85 -15.19 -11.58
C GLU A 81 0.32 -14.33 -11.05
N ILE A 82 1.10 -14.84 -10.09
CA ILE A 82 2.15 -14.06 -9.41
C ILE A 82 3.52 -14.40 -10.01
N GLU A 83 4.22 -13.36 -10.44
CA GLU A 83 5.63 -13.45 -10.84
C GLU A 83 6.52 -13.08 -9.64
N TYR A 84 7.45 -13.96 -9.32
CA TYR A 84 8.46 -13.81 -8.28
C TYR A 84 9.78 -13.47 -8.94
N SER A 85 10.58 -12.65 -8.27
CA SER A 85 11.89 -12.24 -8.79
C SER A 85 12.83 -13.44 -8.93
N ASN A 86 12.70 -14.44 -8.05
CA ASN A 86 13.42 -15.71 -8.11
C ASN A 86 12.85 -16.80 -7.18
N PHE A 87 13.42 -18.01 -7.24
CA PHE A 87 13.03 -19.16 -6.42
C PHE A 87 13.14 -18.92 -4.91
N MET A 88 14.17 -18.19 -4.47
CA MET A 88 14.35 -17.87 -3.05
C MET A 88 13.27 -16.92 -2.53
N GLU A 89 12.88 -15.92 -3.32
CA GLU A 89 11.75 -15.04 -2.96
C GLU A 89 10.45 -15.84 -2.86
N GLU A 90 10.23 -16.77 -3.79
CA GLU A 90 9.03 -17.59 -3.83
C GLU A 90 8.91 -18.51 -2.61
N THR A 91 9.98 -19.24 -2.30
CA THR A 91 10.07 -20.11 -1.13
C THR A 91 9.90 -19.29 0.16
N SER A 92 10.61 -18.17 0.26
CA SER A 92 10.50 -17.24 1.39
C SER A 92 9.08 -16.69 1.54
N ARG A 93 8.42 -16.27 0.45
CA ARG A 93 7.05 -15.74 0.48
C ARG A 93 6.00 -16.80 0.79
N ARG A 94 6.19 -18.07 0.39
CA ARG A 94 5.31 -19.17 0.82
C ARG A 94 5.37 -19.37 2.33
N ILE A 95 6.58 -19.30 2.90
CA ILE A 95 6.79 -19.36 4.35
C ILE A 95 6.28 -18.09 5.03
N SER A 96 6.34 -16.96 4.34
CA SER A 96 6.10 -15.64 4.87
C SER A 96 4.81 -15.01 4.33
N GLN A 97 3.71 -15.78 4.31
CA GLN A 97 2.34 -15.26 4.20
C GLN A 97 2.02 -14.15 5.24
N THR A 98 2.94 -13.88 6.17
CA THR A 98 3.15 -12.72 7.04
C THR A 98 3.47 -11.38 6.33
N PHE A 99 3.90 -11.36 5.06
CA PHE A 99 4.39 -10.15 4.36
C PHE A 99 3.31 -9.15 3.88
N GLN A 100 2.01 -9.39 4.13
CA GLN A 100 0.94 -8.42 3.86
C GLN A 100 1.23 -7.05 4.51
N VAL A 101 1.94 -7.06 5.64
CA VAL A 101 2.31 -5.90 6.47
C VAL A 101 3.09 -4.85 5.68
N ILE A 102 4.08 -5.24 4.87
CA ILE A 102 4.92 -4.27 4.14
C ILE A 102 4.08 -3.50 3.11
N SER A 103 3.17 -4.19 2.44
CA SER A 103 2.35 -3.60 1.38
C SER A 103 1.26 -2.66 1.92
N GLY A 104 0.65 -2.99 3.06
CA GLY A 104 -0.27 -2.10 3.76
C GLY A 104 0.43 -0.85 4.28
N ASN A 105 1.63 -1.03 4.87
CA ASN A 105 2.41 0.08 5.39
C ASN A 105 2.82 1.10 4.31
N ILE A 106 3.14 0.64 3.10
CA ILE A 106 3.43 1.55 1.96
C ILE A 106 2.19 2.37 1.61
N ALA A 107 1.02 1.72 1.49
CA ALA A 107 -0.22 2.41 1.17
C ALA A 107 -0.54 3.49 2.21
N GLU A 108 -0.40 3.17 3.50
CA GLU A 108 -0.58 4.15 4.60
C GLU A 108 0.42 5.32 4.50
N LEU A 109 1.71 5.05 4.24
CA LEU A 109 2.73 6.08 4.11
C LEU A 109 2.49 7.01 2.90
N CYS A 110 2.02 6.46 1.77
CA CYS A 110 1.64 7.25 0.61
C CYS A 110 0.46 8.19 0.92
N VAL A 111 -0.54 7.70 1.65
CA VAL A 111 -1.68 8.51 2.10
C VAL A 111 -1.23 9.61 3.08
N GLU A 112 -0.38 9.27 4.04
CA GLU A 112 0.18 10.24 5.00
C GLU A 112 0.95 11.37 4.29
N ARG A 113 1.76 11.04 3.29
CA ARG A 113 2.49 12.02 2.46
C ARG A 113 1.52 13.04 1.86
N GLU A 114 0.41 12.61 1.28
CA GLU A 114 -0.56 13.53 0.69
C GLU A 114 -1.19 14.47 1.73
N LEU A 115 -1.48 13.97 2.93
CA LEU A 115 -1.98 14.79 4.03
C LEU A 115 -0.94 15.83 4.47
N MET A 116 0.34 15.46 4.52
CA MET A 116 1.42 16.39 4.85
C MET A 116 1.61 17.45 3.76
N ASN A 117 1.52 17.08 2.48
CA ASN A 117 1.67 17.99 1.34
C ASN A 117 0.64 19.12 1.32
N ILE A 118 -0.56 18.88 1.82
CA ILE A 118 -1.61 19.90 1.94
C ILE A 118 -1.55 20.71 3.25
N GLY A 119 -0.54 20.44 4.09
CA GLY A 119 -0.26 21.17 5.34
C GLY A 119 -0.84 20.54 6.61
N LEU A 120 -1.42 19.33 6.55
CA LEU A 120 -1.92 18.66 7.76
C LEU A 120 -0.76 18.08 8.58
N LYS A 121 -0.93 18.04 9.91
CA LYS A 121 0.13 17.74 10.86
C LYS A 121 -0.33 16.63 11.81
N LEU A 122 0.49 15.59 11.93
CA LEU A 122 0.28 14.50 12.88
C LEU A 122 0.22 15.05 14.31
N GLY A 123 -0.70 14.52 15.12
CA GLY A 123 -0.94 14.95 16.51
C GLY A 123 -1.74 16.25 16.66
N ILE A 124 -1.94 17.00 15.57
CA ILE A 124 -2.75 18.23 15.54
C ILE A 124 -4.04 17.98 14.76
N HIS A 125 -3.90 17.61 13.48
CA HIS A 125 -5.01 17.43 12.55
C HIS A 125 -5.44 15.96 12.44
N TYR A 126 -4.54 15.02 12.72
CA TYR A 126 -4.84 13.59 12.65
C TYR A 126 -3.95 12.73 13.55
N THR A 127 -4.39 11.51 13.85
CA THR A 127 -3.62 10.44 14.51
C THR A 127 -3.59 9.19 13.65
N LYS A 128 -2.58 8.32 13.84
CA LYS A 128 -2.40 7.06 13.12
C LYS A 128 -2.64 5.85 14.01
N LYS A 129 -3.16 4.76 13.44
CA LYS A 129 -3.29 3.43 14.08
C LYS A 129 -3.95 3.49 15.46
N ALA A 130 -5.04 4.23 15.56
CA ALA A 130 -5.83 4.38 16.77
C ALA A 130 -7.20 3.73 16.56
N GLU A 131 -7.76 3.11 17.60
CA GLU A 131 -9.14 2.57 17.59
C GLU A 131 -9.41 1.65 16.37
N ARG A 132 -8.44 0.79 16.02
CA ARG A 132 -8.50 -0.12 14.85
C ARG A 132 -8.66 0.57 13.49
N THR A 133 -8.41 1.88 13.42
CA THR A 133 -8.46 2.68 12.20
C THR A 133 -7.06 3.15 11.80
N ASP A 134 -6.77 3.21 10.50
CA ASP A 134 -5.46 3.64 10.01
C ASP A 134 -5.20 5.13 10.29
N PHE A 135 -6.20 5.98 10.02
CA PHE A 135 -6.14 7.41 10.34
C PHE A 135 -7.43 7.92 10.98
N ILE A 136 -7.30 8.87 11.90
CA ILE A 136 -8.43 9.60 12.47
C ILE A 136 -8.16 11.08 12.33
N MET A 137 -9.01 11.77 11.57
CA MET A 137 -8.93 13.21 11.31
C MET A 137 -9.76 13.99 12.34
N PHE A 138 -9.29 15.19 12.71
CA PHE A 138 -9.94 16.04 13.70
C PHE A 138 -10.23 17.43 13.15
N HIS A 139 -11.46 17.91 13.36
CA HIS A 139 -11.81 19.32 13.17
C HIS A 139 -11.55 20.10 14.47
N PRO A 140 -10.74 21.20 14.47
CA PRO A 140 -10.22 21.83 15.68
C PRO A 140 -11.11 22.90 16.37
N LYS A 141 -12.41 23.06 16.05
CA LYS A 141 -13.33 23.99 16.77
C LYS A 141 -14.58 23.25 17.27
N LYS A 142 -15.18 23.52 18.44
CA LYS A 142 -14.84 24.24 19.68
C LYS A 142 -15.74 23.63 20.78
N ASP A 143 -15.16 23.41 21.95
CA ASP A 143 -15.82 23.32 23.26
C ASP A 143 -16.82 22.21 23.65
N LYS A 144 -17.41 21.38 22.77
CA LYS A 144 -18.21 20.23 23.29
C LYS A 144 -18.08 18.89 22.58
N PHE A 145 -17.69 18.83 21.30
CA PHE A 145 -17.42 17.56 20.62
C PHE A 145 -16.35 17.75 19.55
N LYS A 146 -15.22 17.04 19.67
CA LYS A 146 -14.26 16.90 18.55
C LYS A 146 -14.97 16.06 17.48
N LYS A 147 -15.38 16.66 16.35
CA LYS A 147 -15.86 15.86 15.21
C LYS A 147 -14.67 15.09 14.65
N ARG A 148 -14.87 13.79 14.45
CA ARG A 148 -13.84 12.84 14.01
C ARG A 148 -14.26 12.26 12.67
N HIS A 149 -13.27 11.99 11.83
CA HIS A 149 -13.46 11.26 10.58
C HIS A 149 -12.43 10.15 10.49
N ARG A 150 -12.89 8.90 10.54
CA ARG A 150 -12.08 7.69 10.51
C ARG A 150 -11.82 7.28 9.06
N VAL A 151 -10.57 7.02 8.72
CA VAL A 151 -10.16 6.62 7.37
C VAL A 151 -9.43 5.30 7.43
N GLU A 152 -9.92 4.33 6.67
CA GLU A 152 -9.19 3.10 6.39
C GLU A 152 -8.42 3.18 5.07
N VAL A 153 -7.23 2.58 5.06
CA VAL A 153 -6.38 2.45 3.89
C VAL A 153 -6.33 0.98 3.47
N LYS A 154 -6.68 0.73 2.22
CA LYS A 154 -6.50 -0.58 1.58
C LYS A 154 -5.47 -0.45 0.47
N ASN A 155 -4.72 -1.52 0.25
CA ASN A 155 -3.74 -1.55 -0.84
C ASN A 155 -4.43 -1.87 -2.18
N VAL A 156 -4.13 -3.02 -2.80
CA VAL A 156 -4.52 -3.33 -4.18
C VAL A 156 -5.81 -4.13 -4.36
N LYS A 157 -6.30 -4.81 -3.31
CA LYS A 157 -7.50 -5.67 -3.41
C LYS A 157 -8.51 -5.39 -2.31
N LEU A 158 -9.78 -5.36 -2.69
CA LEU A 158 -10.94 -5.26 -1.81
C LEU A 158 -11.13 -6.57 -1.01
N ARG A 159 -11.10 -7.73 -1.71
CA ARG A 159 -11.40 -9.09 -1.18
C ARG A 159 -12.70 -9.12 -0.34
N GLU A 160 -12.97 -10.20 0.40
CA GLU A 160 -14.07 -10.25 1.40
C GLU A 160 -14.04 -9.07 2.39
N ARG A 161 -12.86 -8.50 2.63
CA ARG A 161 -12.56 -7.52 3.68
C ARG A 161 -13.15 -6.13 3.44
N GLY A 162 -13.77 -5.89 2.28
CA GLY A 162 -14.54 -4.67 2.00
C GLY A 162 -16.05 -4.87 1.89
N THR A 163 -16.54 -6.12 1.80
CA THR A 163 -17.93 -6.37 1.37
C THR A 163 -18.61 -7.65 1.88
N ARG A 164 -17.90 -8.64 2.46
CA ARG A 164 -18.54 -9.84 3.06
C ARG A 164 -18.58 -9.72 4.58
N GLY A 165 -19.69 -9.20 5.11
CA GLY A 165 -19.93 -9.11 6.56
C GLY A 165 -19.08 -8.10 7.33
N LEU A 166 -18.12 -7.45 6.65
CA LEU A 166 -17.19 -6.45 7.17
C LEU A 166 -17.31 -5.21 6.27
N ALA A 167 -18.27 -4.33 6.56
CA ALA A 167 -18.08 -2.95 6.14
C ALA A 167 -16.80 -2.44 6.80
N PHE A 168 -15.97 -1.67 6.10
CA PHE A 168 -14.77 -1.11 6.70
C PHE A 168 -15.13 -0.32 7.96
N ASP A 169 -14.35 -0.44 9.03
CA ASP A 169 -14.67 0.10 10.35
C ASP A 169 -14.62 1.64 10.38
N GLY A 170 -13.94 2.25 9.40
CA GLY A 170 -13.83 3.69 9.20
C GLY A 170 -15.07 4.35 8.59
N ASP A 171 -15.05 5.68 8.54
CA ASP A 171 -16.10 6.50 7.94
C ASP A 171 -15.89 6.62 6.43
N SER A 172 -14.63 6.80 5.99
CA SER A 172 -14.19 6.68 4.59
C SER A 172 -13.16 5.57 4.41
N MET A 173 -13.02 5.09 3.17
CA MET A 173 -11.96 4.17 2.76
C MET A 173 -11.21 4.76 1.58
N ILE A 174 -9.88 4.66 1.60
CA ILE A 174 -9.02 4.96 0.46
C ILE A 174 -8.26 3.72 0.04
N GLY A 175 -8.22 3.47 -1.27
CA GLY A 175 -7.49 2.33 -1.81
C GLY A 175 -6.71 2.60 -3.08
N PHE A 176 -5.82 1.65 -3.37
CA PHE A 176 -5.03 1.54 -4.60
C PHE A 176 -5.57 0.41 -5.49
N PHE A 177 -6.88 0.17 -5.44
CA PHE A 177 -7.53 -0.95 -6.11
C PHE A 177 -7.34 -0.90 -7.63
N ASN A 178 -6.73 -1.94 -8.19
CA ASN A 178 -6.44 -2.04 -9.62
C ASN A 178 -7.25 -3.12 -10.34
N GLN A 179 -8.25 -3.72 -9.68
CA GLN A 179 -9.13 -4.76 -10.24
C GLN A 179 -10.59 -4.26 -10.30
N PRO A 180 -11.05 -3.63 -11.39
CA PRO A 180 -12.42 -3.14 -11.51
C PRO A 180 -13.49 -4.23 -11.33
N SER A 181 -13.17 -5.48 -11.65
CA SER A 181 -14.06 -6.63 -11.50
C SER A 181 -14.43 -6.95 -10.04
N GLU A 182 -13.66 -6.47 -9.05
CA GLU A 182 -14.01 -6.61 -7.63
C GLU A 182 -15.19 -5.71 -7.22
N PHE A 183 -15.56 -4.71 -8.02
CA PHE A 183 -16.70 -3.82 -7.78
C PHE A 183 -17.97 -4.35 -8.46
N THR A 184 -18.41 -5.53 -8.04
CA THR A 184 -19.71 -6.10 -8.42
C THR A 184 -20.86 -5.21 -7.92
N ALA A 185 -22.07 -5.34 -8.49
CA ALA A 185 -23.23 -4.57 -8.05
C ALA A 185 -23.49 -4.69 -6.53
N SER A 186 -23.43 -5.92 -6.00
CA SER A 186 -23.60 -6.17 -4.56
C SER A 186 -22.51 -5.50 -3.72
N ASN A 187 -21.25 -5.58 -4.14
CA ASN A 187 -20.13 -4.96 -3.44
C ASN A 187 -20.26 -3.43 -3.40
N VAL A 188 -20.65 -2.83 -4.53
CA VAL A 188 -20.87 -1.38 -4.65
C VAL A 188 -22.02 -0.93 -3.75
N GLU A 189 -23.12 -1.68 -3.70
CA GLU A 189 -24.28 -1.37 -2.86
C GLU A 189 -23.93 -1.39 -1.37
N ILE A 190 -23.15 -2.37 -0.92
CA ILE A 190 -22.69 -2.47 0.48
C ILE A 190 -21.82 -1.27 0.85
N ILE A 191 -20.85 -0.92 0.01
CA ILE A 191 -19.98 0.24 0.21
C ILE A 191 -20.81 1.53 0.24
N GLU A 192 -21.77 1.68 -0.66
CA GLU A 192 -22.63 2.86 -0.71
C GLU A 192 -23.45 3.04 0.56
N LYS A 193 -24.11 1.96 1.02
CA LYS A 193 -24.92 1.97 2.23
C LYS A 193 -24.08 2.38 3.44
N HIS A 194 -22.86 1.86 3.55
CA HIS A 194 -21.94 2.23 4.62
C HIS A 194 -21.51 3.70 4.54
N CYS A 195 -20.99 4.15 3.38
CA CYS A 195 -20.56 5.53 3.16
C CYS A 195 -21.70 6.54 3.38
N LYS A 196 -22.95 6.20 3.04
CA LYS A 196 -24.11 7.05 3.33
C LYS A 196 -24.36 7.17 4.84
N LYS A 197 -24.24 6.06 5.58
CA LYS A 197 -24.45 6.02 7.03
C LYS A 197 -23.40 6.83 7.79
N THR A 198 -22.15 6.82 7.34
CA THR A 198 -21.01 7.49 7.99
C THR A 198 -20.67 8.86 7.40
N GLU A 199 -21.46 9.34 6.44
CA GLU A 199 -21.17 10.54 5.63
C GLU A 199 -19.83 10.50 4.86
N GLY A 200 -19.19 9.34 4.73
CA GLY A 200 -17.91 9.19 4.06
C GLY A 200 -17.98 8.83 2.58
N PHE A 201 -16.84 8.41 2.06
CA PHE A 201 -16.61 8.08 0.65
C PHE A 201 -15.62 6.92 0.48
N CYS A 202 -15.74 6.23 -0.66
CA CYS A 202 -14.79 5.24 -1.14
C CYS A 202 -13.90 5.88 -2.22
N TYR A 203 -12.64 6.10 -1.89
CA TYR A 203 -11.65 6.73 -2.75
C TYR A 203 -10.83 5.66 -3.47
N ILE A 204 -10.89 5.63 -4.81
CA ILE A 204 -10.23 4.60 -5.63
C ILE A 204 -9.46 5.23 -6.80
N PRO A 205 -8.51 4.52 -7.44
CA PRO A 205 -7.74 5.09 -8.55
C PRO A 205 -8.64 5.58 -9.70
N PRO A 206 -8.31 6.71 -10.36
CA PRO A 206 -9.13 7.27 -11.44
C PRO A 206 -9.46 6.29 -12.57
N GLU A 207 -8.49 5.48 -12.99
CA GLU A 207 -8.70 4.47 -14.04
C GLU A 207 -9.69 3.40 -13.60
N THR A 208 -9.58 2.91 -12.36
CA THR A 208 -10.51 1.93 -11.79
C THR A 208 -11.90 2.55 -11.67
N LEU A 209 -12.02 3.79 -11.17
CA LEU A 209 -13.29 4.52 -11.07
C LEU A 209 -14.00 4.68 -12.42
N LYS A 210 -13.23 4.91 -13.50
CA LYS A 210 -13.77 5.02 -14.85
C LYS A 210 -14.34 3.68 -15.35
N ASN A 211 -13.75 2.57 -14.94
CA ASN A 211 -14.02 1.23 -15.47
C ASN A 211 -15.03 0.41 -14.64
N ILE A 212 -15.46 0.88 -13.47
CA ILE A 212 -16.51 0.22 -12.70
C ILE A 212 -17.91 0.48 -13.31
N LYS A 213 -18.68 -0.59 -13.51
CA LYS A 213 -20.00 -0.51 -14.18
C LYS A 213 -21.08 0.12 -13.31
N HIS A 214 -21.04 -0.10 -12.00
CA HIS A 214 -22.13 0.23 -11.08
C HIS A 214 -21.88 1.49 -10.24
N LYS A 215 -20.97 2.38 -10.66
CA LYS A 215 -20.55 3.56 -9.86
C LYS A 215 -21.74 4.38 -9.34
N ASN A 216 -21.59 4.90 -8.13
CA ASN A 216 -22.53 5.84 -7.51
C ASN A 216 -21.79 7.06 -6.92
N SER A 217 -22.53 7.99 -6.33
CA SER A 217 -22.01 9.26 -5.81
C SER A 217 -21.08 9.13 -4.60
N ARG A 218 -20.98 7.95 -3.97
CA ARG A 218 -20.08 7.68 -2.83
C ARG A 218 -18.70 7.18 -3.26
N PHE A 219 -18.45 7.02 -4.55
CA PHE A 219 -17.13 6.71 -5.09
C PHE A 219 -16.46 7.97 -5.63
N LYS A 220 -15.22 8.22 -5.22
CA LYS A 220 -14.42 9.38 -5.65
C LYS A 220 -13.03 8.94 -6.10
N SER A 221 -12.34 9.81 -6.82
CA SER A 221 -10.95 9.57 -7.15
C SER A 221 -10.09 9.66 -5.89
N ASN A 222 -9.16 8.73 -5.69
CA ASN A 222 -8.21 8.80 -4.59
C ASN A 222 -7.25 10.00 -4.65
N THR A 223 -7.15 10.66 -5.81
CA THR A 223 -6.44 11.93 -5.96
C THR A 223 -7.20 13.12 -5.34
N GLU A 224 -8.49 12.99 -5.05
CA GLU A 224 -9.31 14.04 -4.41
C GLU A 224 -9.30 13.93 -2.88
N PHE A 225 -8.83 12.79 -2.35
CA PHE A 225 -8.86 12.48 -0.91
C PHE A 225 -8.26 13.59 -0.04
N ALA A 226 -7.05 14.04 -0.34
CA ALA A 226 -6.38 15.04 0.48
C ALA A 226 -7.18 16.35 0.54
N LYS A 227 -7.73 16.79 -0.59
CA LYS A 227 -8.57 18.01 -0.67
C LYS A 227 -9.82 17.89 0.19
N ASP A 228 -10.49 16.75 0.12
CA ASP A 228 -11.68 16.45 0.91
C ASP A 228 -11.38 16.42 2.42
N ILE A 229 -10.27 15.78 2.82
CA ILE A 229 -9.85 15.75 4.23
C ILE A 229 -9.44 17.15 4.72
N LYS A 230 -8.80 17.97 3.87
CA LYS A 230 -8.51 19.37 4.21
C LYS A 230 -9.80 20.13 4.54
N LYS A 231 -10.80 20.01 3.67
CA LYS A 231 -12.11 20.64 3.87
C LYS A 231 -12.77 20.15 5.17
N PHE A 232 -12.67 18.85 5.49
CA PHE A 232 -13.15 18.34 6.76
C PHE A 232 -12.43 18.96 7.97
N VAL A 233 -11.10 19.02 7.94
CA VAL A 233 -10.33 19.65 9.02
C VAL A 233 -10.71 21.13 9.18
N GLU A 234 -11.01 21.84 8.08
CA GLU A 234 -11.37 23.26 8.09
C GLU A 234 -12.82 23.53 8.50
N THR A 235 -13.76 22.65 8.13
CA THR A 235 -15.22 22.93 8.19
C THR A 235 -16.04 21.90 8.98
N GLY A 236 -15.48 20.74 9.29
CA GLY A 236 -16.18 19.61 9.90
C GLY A 236 -17.04 18.79 8.91
N VAL A 237 -16.95 19.06 7.60
CA VAL A 237 -17.73 18.36 6.57
C VAL A 237 -16.83 18.01 5.38
N ILE A 238 -17.04 16.83 4.79
CA ILE A 238 -16.40 16.39 3.54
C ILE A 238 -17.25 16.80 2.34
#